data_AF-A0A7X2ZVZ8-F1
#
_entry.id   AF-A0A7X2ZVZ8-F1
#
_cell.length_a   1.000
_cell.length_b   1.000
_cell.length_c   1.000
_cell.angle_alpha   90.00
_cell.angle_beta   90.00
_cell.angle_gamma   90.00
#
_symmetry.space_group_name_H-M   'P 1'
#
loop_
_entity.id
_entity.type
_entity.pdbx_description
1 polymer ?
#
loop_
_entity_poly.entity_id
_entity_poly.type
_entity_poly.pdbx_seq_one_letter_code
_entity_poly.pdbx_strand_id
1 'polypeptide(L)'
;MLIPDYNTDKFLYKVKKWGGINQDICLLLYTDHTKNEERVYPYCFSIILVVHEYLRYTKKLNWLEFFGKTRDYKITHTEENSIIEVDYENGLIVKFVIVASNIKESCEKYGGLGPLMNKKHDK
;
A
#
# COMPACT_ATOMS: atom_id res chain seq x y z
N MET A 1 -8.56 23.40 13.27
CA MET A 1 -8.13 21.97 13.31
C MET A 1 -6.61 22.00 13.37
N LEU A 2 -5.99 21.45 14.41
CA LEU A 2 -4.53 21.38 14.51
C LEU A 2 -4.03 20.40 13.44
N ILE A 3 -3.29 20.88 12.46
CA ILE A 3 -2.57 20.04 11.50
C ILE A 3 -1.49 19.33 12.34
N PRO A 4 -1.57 18.01 12.52
CA PRO A 4 -0.60 17.34 13.37
C PRO A 4 0.78 17.43 12.71
N ASP A 5 1.80 17.79 13.51
CA ASP A 5 3.18 17.98 13.07
C ASP A 5 3.87 16.61 12.88
N TYR A 6 3.54 15.92 11.78
CA TYR A 6 4.21 14.71 11.36
C TYR A 6 4.75 14.83 9.94
N ASN A 7 5.79 14.05 9.64
CA ASN A 7 6.47 14.09 8.35
C ASN A 7 5.69 13.28 7.29
N THR A 8 4.76 13.95 6.61
CA THR A 8 3.98 13.45 5.47
C THR A 8 4.86 12.87 4.36
N ASP A 9 5.99 13.52 4.06
CA ASP A 9 6.94 13.06 3.04
C ASP A 9 7.56 11.71 3.40
N LYS A 10 7.85 11.47 4.67
CA LYS A 10 8.37 10.19 5.17
C LYS A 10 7.32 9.08 5.03
N PHE A 11 6.06 9.37 5.31
CA PHE A 11 4.98 8.39 5.10
C PHE A 11 4.83 8.08 3.61
N LEU A 12 4.79 9.10 2.76
CA LEU A 12 4.66 8.93 1.32
C LEU A 12 5.83 8.15 0.72
N TYR A 13 7.05 8.40 1.20
CA TYR A 13 8.22 7.61 0.84
C TYR A 13 8.04 6.12 1.18
N LYS A 14 7.50 5.80 2.36
CA LYS A 14 7.20 4.42 2.74
C LYS A 14 6.16 3.80 1.81
N VAL A 15 5.09 4.51 1.45
CA VAL A 15 4.07 4.03 0.49
C VAL A 15 4.70 3.65 -0.85
N LYS A 16 5.54 4.53 -1.41
CA LYS A 16 6.26 4.27 -2.67
C LYS A 16 7.22 3.09 -2.54
N LYS A 17 7.98 3.03 -1.45
CA LYS A 17 8.91 1.92 -1.18
C LYS A 17 8.18 0.58 -1.02
N TRP A 18 7.04 0.58 -0.33
CA TRP A 18 6.21 -0.61 -0.11
C TRP A 18 5.72 -1.21 -1.43
N GLY A 19 5.19 -0.37 -2.33
CA GLY A 19 4.75 -0.81 -3.65
C GLY A 19 5.87 -1.42 -4.51
N GLY A 20 7.14 -1.09 -4.25
CA GLY A 20 8.29 -1.67 -4.94
C GLY A 20 8.83 -2.97 -4.36
N ILE A 21 8.50 -3.31 -3.11
CA ILE A 21 9.04 -4.49 -2.41
C ILE A 21 7.99 -5.57 -2.13
N ASN A 22 6.70 -5.21 -2.12
CA ASN A 22 5.63 -6.17 -1.90
C ASN A 22 5.19 -6.80 -3.23
N GLN A 23 5.51 -8.08 -3.39
CA GLN A 23 5.24 -8.84 -4.61
C GLN A 23 3.76 -9.15 -4.83
N ASP A 24 2.92 -9.05 -3.80
CA ASP A 24 1.48 -9.30 -3.91
C ASP A 24 0.72 -8.09 -4.51
N ILE A 25 1.37 -6.93 -4.61
CA ILE A 25 0.78 -5.69 -5.12
C ILE A 25 1.05 -5.57 -6.62
N CYS A 26 -0.01 -5.61 -7.42
CA CYS A 26 0.04 -5.41 -8.87
C CYS A 26 0.06 -3.93 -9.25
N LEU A 27 -0.66 -3.10 -8.49
CA LEU A 27 -0.73 -1.65 -8.69
C LEU A 27 -0.98 -0.96 -7.35
N LEU A 28 -0.30 0.16 -7.14
CA LEU A 28 -0.50 1.03 -5.98
C LEU A 28 -0.85 2.44 -6.46
N LEU A 29 -1.96 2.97 -5.95
CA LEU A 29 -2.37 4.35 -6.13
C LEU A 29 -2.51 5.00 -4.75
N TYR A 30 -2.27 6.30 -4.65
CA TYR A 30 -2.46 7.03 -3.40
C TYR A 30 -2.92 8.46 -3.65
N THR A 31 -3.62 9.01 -2.66
CA THR A 31 -3.98 10.42 -2.56
C THR A 31 -3.48 10.96 -1.22
N ASP A 32 -2.81 12.10 -1.26
CA ASP A 32 -2.39 12.87 -0.10
C ASP A 32 -3.40 13.99 0.14
N HIS A 33 -4.25 13.81 1.15
CA HIS A 33 -5.30 14.77 1.48
C HIS A 33 -4.78 15.93 2.33
N THR A 34 -3.57 15.84 2.88
CA THR A 34 -2.98 16.90 3.72
C THR A 34 -2.65 18.16 2.92
N LYS A 35 -2.55 18.03 1.59
CA LYS A 35 -2.27 19.14 0.66
C LYS A 35 -3.54 19.83 0.14
N ASN A 36 -4.72 19.37 0.52
CA ASN A 36 -5.98 19.93 0.06
C ASN A 36 -6.61 20.80 1.15
N GLU A 37 -6.42 22.12 1.06
CA GLU A 37 -6.89 23.08 2.07
C GLU A 37 -8.39 23.38 1.95
N GLU A 38 -9.03 23.06 0.82
CA GLU A 38 -10.42 23.42 0.54
C GLU A 38 -11.45 22.43 1.13
N ARG A 39 -11.01 21.23 1.52
CA ARG A 39 -11.90 20.17 2.01
C ARG A 39 -11.31 19.43 3.20
N VAL A 40 -12.12 19.30 4.24
CA VAL A 40 -11.79 18.46 5.40
C VAL A 40 -12.08 17.00 5.05
N TYR A 41 -11.03 16.21 4.87
CA TYR A 41 -11.12 14.76 4.73
C TYR A 41 -10.90 14.08 6.09
N PRO A 42 -11.62 12.99 6.40
CA PRO A 42 -11.42 12.25 7.65
C PRO A 42 -10.10 11.44 7.67
N TYR A 43 -9.42 11.33 6.53
CA TYR A 43 -8.16 10.61 6.39
C TYR A 43 -7.07 11.55 5.89
N CYS A 44 -5.85 11.37 6.39
CA CYS A 44 -4.65 12.04 5.91
C CYS A 44 -4.24 11.50 4.53
N PHE A 45 -4.37 10.17 4.34
CA PHE A 45 -4.06 9.49 3.08
C PHE A 45 -5.15 8.48 2.72
N SER A 46 -5.37 8.32 1.42
CA SER A 46 -6.09 7.17 0.87
C SER A 46 -5.16 6.40 -0.06
N ILE A 47 -5.04 5.10 0.15
CA ILE A 47 -4.16 4.22 -0.61
C ILE A 47 -5.02 3.12 -1.22
N ILE A 48 -4.89 2.91 -2.52
CA ILE A 48 -5.55 1.80 -3.22
C ILE A 48 -4.49 0.79 -3.60
N LEU A 49 -4.69 -0.45 -3.15
CA LEU A 49 -3.84 -1.59 -3.46
C LEU A 49 -4.62 -2.53 -4.38
N VAL A 50 -4.11 -2.74 -5.58
CA VAL A 50 -4.59 -3.81 -6.46
C VAL A 50 -3.73 -5.02 -6.21
N VAL A 51 -4.35 -6.11 -5.79
CA VAL A 51 -3.70 -7.39 -5.45
C VAL A 51 -4.39 -8.53 -6.18
N HIS A 52 -3.84 -9.74 -6.19
CA HIS A 52 -4.53 -10.87 -6.85
C HIS A 52 -5.85 -11.25 -6.17
N GLU A 53 -5.83 -11.40 -4.84
CA GLU A 53 -7.00 -11.83 -4.08
C GLU A 53 -7.11 -11.01 -2.78
N TYR A 54 -8.08 -10.09 -2.73
CA TYR A 54 -8.16 -9.10 -1.66
C TYR A 54 -8.46 -9.72 -0.28
N LEU A 55 -9.29 -10.77 -0.21
CA LEU A 55 -9.59 -11.47 1.05
C LEU A 55 -8.36 -12.18 1.60
N ARG A 56 -7.59 -12.84 0.73
CA ARG A 56 -6.33 -13.48 1.14
C ARG A 56 -5.29 -12.47 1.61
N TYR A 57 -5.14 -11.35 0.89
CA TYR A 57 -4.21 -10.29 1.25
C TYR A 57 -4.54 -9.68 2.62
N THR A 58 -5.83 -9.56 2.96
CA THR A 58 -6.28 -8.95 4.22
C THR A 58 -6.34 -9.90 5.42
N LYS A 59 -6.07 -11.21 5.24
CA LYS A 59 -5.97 -12.17 6.37
C LYS A 59 -4.78 -11.91 7.30
N LYS A 60 -3.72 -11.26 6.81
CA LYS A 60 -2.51 -10.96 7.58
C LYS A 60 -2.17 -9.49 7.43
N LEU A 61 -2.21 -8.74 8.54
CA LEU A 61 -2.10 -7.27 8.52
C LEU A 61 -0.82 -6.75 9.17
N ASN A 62 0.16 -7.63 9.44
CA ASN A 62 1.45 -7.23 10.01
C ASN A 62 2.18 -6.19 9.15
N TRP A 63 1.83 -6.07 7.87
CA TRP A 63 2.35 -5.04 6.98
C TRP A 63 1.92 -3.61 7.35
N LEU A 64 0.86 -3.43 8.14
CA LEU A 64 0.47 -2.11 8.65
C LEU A 64 1.61 -1.47 9.47
N GLU A 65 2.33 -2.27 10.23
CA GLU A 65 3.46 -1.84 11.07
C GLU A 65 4.63 -1.26 10.25
N PHE A 66 4.72 -1.57 8.95
CA PHE A 66 5.72 -0.96 8.06
C PHE A 66 5.56 0.56 8.01
N PHE A 67 4.32 1.04 8.04
CA PHE A 67 3.98 2.44 7.91
C PHE A 67 4.14 3.21 9.23
N GLY A 68 3.92 2.55 10.36
CA GLY A 68 4.11 3.07 11.70
C GLY A 68 3.43 2.16 12.71
N LYS A 69 3.61 2.46 14.00
CA LYS A 69 2.95 1.72 15.07
C LYS A 69 1.44 1.95 15.01
N THR A 70 0.68 0.89 14.78
CA THR A 70 -0.78 0.96 14.69
C THR A 70 -1.38 1.12 16.08
N ARG A 71 -2.20 2.15 16.27
CA ARG A 71 -2.99 2.33 17.50
C ARG A 71 -4.24 1.47 17.44
N ASP A 72 -4.98 1.58 16.34
CA ASP A 72 -6.19 0.81 16.07
C ASP A 72 -6.42 0.68 14.56
N TYR A 73 -7.19 -0.32 14.15
CA TYR A 73 -7.66 -0.42 12.78
C TYR A 73 -9.03 -1.09 12.70
N LYS A 74 -9.81 -0.70 11.69
CA LYS A 74 -11.08 -1.34 11.32
C LYS A 74 -10.98 -1.91 9.92
N ILE A 75 -11.51 -3.11 9.74
CA ILE A 75 -11.66 -3.73 8.41
C ILE A 75 -13.14 -3.83 8.08
N THR A 76 -13.48 -3.49 6.84
CA THR A 76 -14.80 -3.75 6.26
C THR A 76 -14.60 -4.50 4.95
N HIS A 77 -15.21 -5.68 4.84
CA HIS A 77 -15.24 -6.45 3.60
C HIS A 77 -16.52 -6.12 2.84
N THR A 78 -16.40 -5.92 1.53
CA THR A 78 -17.52 -5.84 0.60
C THR A 78 -17.43 -7.01 -0.38
N GLU A 79 -18.39 -7.10 -1.31
CA GLU A 79 -18.38 -8.09 -2.39
C GLU A 79 -17.21 -7.89 -3.36
N GLU A 80 -16.66 -6.68 -3.44
CA GLU A 80 -15.67 -6.31 -4.46
C GLU A 80 -14.29 -5.97 -3.88
N ASN A 81 -14.22 -5.62 -2.59
CA ASN A 81 -12.99 -5.09 -1.99
C ASN A 81 -12.94 -5.28 -0.47
N SER A 82 -11.79 -4.93 0.10
CA SER A 82 -11.65 -4.69 1.53
C SER A 82 -11.18 -3.29 1.80
N ILE A 83 -11.78 -2.66 2.80
CA ILE A 83 -11.40 -1.34 3.26
C ILE A 83 -10.78 -1.51 4.64
N ILE A 84 -9.58 -0.96 4.84
CA ILE A 84 -8.91 -0.93 6.14
C ILE A 84 -8.69 0.54 6.51
N GLU A 85 -9.30 0.96 7.61
CA GLU A 85 -9.11 2.28 8.19
C GLU A 85 -8.17 2.14 9.37
N VAL A 86 -7.05 2.87 9.36
CA VAL A 86 -5.96 2.71 10.33
C VAL A 86 -5.69 4.03 11.02
N ASP A 87 -5.70 4.02 12.35
CA ASP A 87 -5.19 5.10 13.19
C ASP A 87 -3.80 4.71 13.69
N TYR A 88 -2.78 5.49 13.31
CA TYR A 88 -1.41 5.30 13.77
C TYR A 88 -1.12 6.15 15.00
N GLU A 89 -0.22 5.69 15.87
CA GLU A 89 0.10 6.39 17.12
C GLU A 89 0.62 7.83 16.92
N ASN A 90 1.18 8.12 15.75
CA ASN A 90 1.66 9.45 15.38
C ASN A 90 0.57 10.39 14.84
N GLY A 91 -0.71 10.01 14.93
CA GLY A 91 -1.86 10.83 14.52
C GLY A 91 -2.19 10.76 13.02
N LEU A 92 -1.55 9.86 12.26
CA LEU A 92 -1.94 9.58 10.88
C LEU A 92 -3.18 8.70 10.85
N ILE A 93 -4.22 9.16 10.16
CA ILE A 93 -5.39 8.34 9.84
C ILE A 93 -5.33 8.00 8.35
N VAL A 94 -5.28 6.71 8.02
CA VAL A 94 -5.07 6.23 6.66
C VAL A 94 -6.16 5.25 6.26
N LYS A 95 -6.71 5.45 5.07
CA LYS A 95 -7.64 4.50 4.45
C LYS A 95 -6.93 3.68 3.38
N PHE A 96 -6.86 2.38 3.56
CA PHE A 96 -6.46 1.43 2.53
C PHE A 96 -7.71 0.83 1.87
N VAL A 97 -7.71 0.76 0.55
CA VAL A 97 -8.73 0.08 -0.25
C VAL A 97 -8.04 -1.00 -1.06
N ILE A 98 -8.36 -2.25 -0.77
CA ILE A 98 -7.71 -3.43 -1.35
C ILE A 98 -8.70 -4.03 -2.33
N VAL A 99 -8.35 -4.00 -3.61
CA VAL A 99 -9.18 -4.51 -4.71
C VAL A 99 -8.48 -5.69 -5.38
N ALA A 100 -9.25 -6.65 -5.85
CA ALA A 100 -8.70 -7.73 -6.66
C ALA A 100 -8.37 -7.25 -8.08
N SER A 101 -7.30 -7.79 -8.63
CA SER A 101 -6.94 -7.69 -10.03
C SER A 101 -7.83 -8.62 -10.86
N ASN A 102 -8.35 -8.13 -11.97
CA ASN A 102 -9.03 -8.96 -12.98
C ASN A 102 -8.05 -9.77 -13.84
N ILE A 103 -6.75 -9.66 -13.60
CA ILE A 103 -5.73 -10.46 -14.30
C ILE A 103 -5.77 -11.87 -13.70
N LYS A 104 -6.35 -12.81 -14.44
CA LYS A 104 -6.20 -14.25 -14.16
C LYS A 104 -4.71 -14.57 -14.13
N GLU A 105 -4.22 -15.14 -13.05
CA GLU A 105 -2.88 -15.73 -13.01
C GLU A 105 -2.74 -16.69 -14.20
N SER A 106 -1.91 -16.37 -15.19
CA SER A 106 -1.29 -17.44 -15.96
C SER A 106 -0.24 -18.06 -15.04
N CYS A 107 -0.67 -19.00 -14.22
CA CYS A 107 0.23 -19.97 -13.61
C CYS A 107 0.89 -20.77 -14.73
N GLU A 108 1.93 -20.23 -15.37
CA GLU A 108 2.98 -20.91 -16.13
C GLU A 108 3.89 -19.88 -16.84
N LYS A 109 5.20 -20.01 -16.62
CA LYS A 109 6.35 -19.32 -17.28
C LYS A 109 6.78 -17.95 -16.74
N TYR A 110 7.31 -17.92 -15.52
CA TYR A 110 8.59 -17.25 -15.31
C TYR A 110 9.62 -18.25 -14.79
N GLY A 111 9.94 -19.21 -15.66
CA GLY A 111 11.27 -19.80 -15.67
C GLY A 111 12.24 -18.74 -16.20
N GLY A 112 13.07 -18.20 -15.31
CA GLY A 112 14.35 -17.58 -15.62
C GLY A 112 14.30 -16.23 -16.33
N LEU A 113 14.43 -15.15 -15.56
CA LEU A 113 15.28 -14.02 -15.92
C LEU A 113 15.88 -13.51 -14.62
N GLY A 114 16.99 -14.14 -14.21
CA GLY A 114 17.89 -13.55 -13.23
C GLY A 114 18.47 -12.23 -13.75
N PRO A 115 19.11 -11.42 -12.89
CA PRO A 115 19.70 -10.16 -13.29
C PRO A 115 20.69 -10.40 -14.43
N LEU A 116 20.55 -9.63 -15.52
CA LEU A 116 21.49 -9.58 -16.63
C LEU A 116 22.88 -9.21 -16.10
N MET A 117 23.70 -10.21 -15.81
CA MET A 117 25.11 -10.04 -15.54
C MET A 117 25.79 -9.57 -16.83
N ASN A 118 26.30 -8.35 -16.80
CA ASN A 118 27.26 -7.84 -17.78
C ASN A 118 28.44 -8.82 -17.88
N LYS A 119 28.53 -9.57 -18.98
CA LYS A 119 29.76 -10.25 -19.35
C LYS A 119 30.76 -9.20 -19.85
N LYS A 120 31.63 -8.76 -18.95
CA LYS A 120 32.90 -8.16 -19.29
C LYS A 120 33.98 -9.25 -19.32
N HIS A 121 34.83 -9.19 -20.35
CA HIS A 121 36.18 -9.79 -20.47
C HIS A 121 36.25 -11.33 -20.64
N ASP A 122 37.08 -11.95 -21.49
CA ASP A 122 38.32 -11.56 -22.18
C ASP A 122 38.53 -12.36 -23.50
N LYS A 123 39.15 -11.73 -24.50
CA LYS A 123 40.32 -12.25 -25.24
C LYS A 123 40.94 -11.17 -26.11
#